data_AF-A0A0T9PUB0-F1
#
_entry.id   AF-A0A0T9PUB0-F1
#
_cell.length_a   1.000
_cell.length_b   1.000
_cell.length_c   1.000
_cell.angle_alpha   90.00
_cell.angle_beta   90.00
_cell.angle_gamma   90.00
#
_symmetry.space_group_name_H-M   'P 1'
#
loop_
_entity.id
_entity.type
_entity.pdbx_description
1 polymer ?
#
loop_
_entity_poly.entity_id
_entity_poly.type
_entity_poly.pdbx_seq_one_letter_code
_entity_poly.pdbx_strand_id
1 'polypeptide(L)'
;MTVFYDTDLYHSISAQMSDKPVSAQDKFMLRLPDGMREAIGERAKQNGRSMNSEIVQILQDAIDGEKNLTDLSLLIEKIPSNANSDEITEVFRKLVDQQNELLKKFLEQNNVMRVMLKEANKS
;
A
#
# COMPACT_ATOMS: atom_id res chain seq x y z
N MET A 1 -17.21 -43.11 6.80
CA MET A 1 -17.73 -41.71 6.83
C MET A 1 -16.61 -40.83 6.31
N THR A 2 -16.53 -40.70 4.99
CA THR A 2 -15.44 -39.99 4.30
C THR A 2 -15.94 -38.56 4.10
N VAL A 3 -15.36 -37.61 4.83
CA VAL A 3 -15.69 -36.20 4.69
C VAL A 3 -14.96 -35.71 3.44
N PHE A 4 -15.70 -35.54 2.35
CA PHE A 4 -15.19 -34.90 1.14
C PHE A 4 -15.03 -33.42 1.47
N TYR A 5 -13.79 -32.93 1.53
CA TYR A 5 -13.54 -31.49 1.57
C TYR A 5 -14.00 -30.91 0.24
N ASP A 6 -14.89 -29.95 0.32
CA ASP A 6 -15.43 -29.20 -0.81
C ASP A 6 -14.27 -28.52 -1.54
N THR A 7 -13.82 -29.13 -2.63
CA THR A 7 -12.68 -28.68 -3.45
C THR A 7 -12.91 -27.28 -4.03
N ASP A 8 -14.17 -26.85 -4.12
CA ASP A 8 -14.54 -25.59 -4.75
C ASP A 8 -14.22 -24.38 -3.84
N LEU A 9 -14.14 -24.60 -2.52
CA LEU A 9 -13.74 -23.55 -1.57
C LEU A 9 -12.23 -23.26 -1.64
N TYR A 10 -11.39 -24.28 -1.89
CA TYR A 10 -9.96 -24.07 -2.09
C TYR A 10 -9.66 -23.37 -3.43
N HIS A 11 -10.43 -23.69 -4.48
CA HIS A 11 -10.27 -23.08 -5.80
C HIS A 11 -10.73 -21.62 -5.85
N SER A 12 -11.72 -21.25 -5.03
CA SER A 12 -12.21 -19.86 -4.96
C SER A 12 -11.28 -18.93 -4.18
N ILE A 13 -10.56 -19.44 -3.18
CA ILE A 13 -9.56 -18.67 -2.43
C ILE A 13 -8.27 -18.47 -3.25
N SER A 14 -7.87 -19.46 -4.06
CA SER A 14 -6.68 -19.36 -4.91
C SER A 14 -6.86 -18.46 -6.14
N ALA A 15 -8.09 -18.28 -6.62
CA ALA A 15 -8.42 -17.41 -7.76
C ALA A 15 -8.20 -15.90 -7.51
N GLN A 16 -7.96 -15.46 -6.26
CA GLN A 16 -7.62 -14.07 -5.94
C GLN A 16 -6.11 -13.78 -6.01
N MET A 17 -5.26 -14.79 -6.21
CA MET A 17 -3.86 -14.59 -6.59
C MET A 17 -3.78 -14.55 -8.12
N SER A 18 -3.13 -13.54 -8.68
CA SER A 18 -2.96 -13.33 -10.13
C SER A 18 -2.82 -14.65 -10.92
N ASP A 19 -3.67 -14.85 -11.92
CA ASP A 19 -3.81 -16.08 -12.73
C ASP A 19 -2.55 -16.49 -13.54
N LYS A 20 -1.46 -15.72 -13.43
CA LYS A 20 -0.16 -16.07 -14.00
C LYS A 20 0.57 -16.99 -13.02
N PRO A 21 1.05 -18.17 -13.47
CA PRO A 21 1.86 -19.02 -12.62
C PRO A 21 3.08 -18.22 -12.12
N VAL A 22 3.54 -18.48 -10.90
CA VAL A 22 4.70 -17.78 -10.29
C VAL A 22 5.94 -17.84 -11.19
N SER A 23 6.06 -18.88 -12.02
CA SER A 23 7.12 -19.03 -13.03
C SER A 23 7.04 -18.01 -14.18
N ALA A 24 5.86 -17.50 -14.49
CA ALA A 24 5.59 -16.50 -15.53
C ALA A 24 5.60 -15.06 -15.00
N GLN A 25 5.88 -14.84 -13.71
CA GLN A 25 6.08 -13.51 -13.15
C GLN A 25 7.47 -12.98 -13.54
N ASP A 26 7.56 -11.68 -13.80
CA ASP A 26 8.82 -11.01 -14.11
C ASP A 26 9.80 -11.12 -12.92
N LYS A 27 11.06 -11.42 -13.21
CA LYS A 27 12.11 -11.61 -12.20
C LYS A 27 13.18 -10.56 -12.37
N PHE A 28 13.48 -9.85 -11.29
CA PHE A 28 14.50 -8.81 -11.26
C PHE A 28 15.62 -9.19 -10.28
N MET A 29 16.88 -9.17 -10.75
CA MET A 29 18.03 -9.39 -9.87
C MET A 29 18.49 -8.06 -9.26
N LEU A 30 18.32 -7.92 -7.95
CA LEU A 30 18.71 -6.72 -7.22
C LEU A 30 20.13 -6.84 -6.67
N ARG A 31 20.93 -5.78 -6.84
CA ARG A 31 22.21 -5.60 -6.16
C ARG A 31 21.98 -4.68 -4.96
N LEU A 32 21.94 -5.26 -3.78
CA LEU A 32 21.70 -4.53 -2.53
C LEU A 32 23.04 -4.12 -1.91
N PRO A 33 23.16 -2.91 -1.37
CA PRO A 33 24.27 -2.54 -0.48
C PRO A 33 24.32 -3.43 0.77
N ASP A 34 25.48 -3.49 1.41
CA ASP A 34 25.70 -4.26 2.62
C ASP A 34 24.68 -3.92 3.72
N GLY A 35 24.14 -4.94 4.38
CA GLY A 35 23.16 -4.81 5.46
C GLY A 35 21.71 -4.56 5.02
N MET A 36 21.47 -4.16 3.76
CA MET A 36 20.12 -3.86 3.30
C MET A 36 19.26 -5.12 3.16
N ARG A 37 19.87 -6.25 2.80
CA ARG A 37 19.17 -7.54 2.69
C ARG A 37 18.68 -8.02 4.05
N GLU A 38 19.52 -7.92 5.07
CA GLU A 38 19.21 -8.26 6.45
C GLU A 38 18.07 -7.39 6.98
N ALA A 39 18.16 -6.06 6.78
CA ALA A 39 17.13 -5.12 7.21
C ALA A 39 15.75 -5.42 6.58
N ILE A 40 15.68 -5.71 5.28
CA ILE A 40 14.43 -6.10 4.61
C ILE A 40 13.94 -7.45 5.17
N GLY A 41 14.85 -8.39 5.43
CA GLY A 41 14.50 -9.70 5.98
C GLY A 41 13.90 -9.63 7.38
N GLU A 42 14.45 -8.80 8.27
CA GLU A 42 13.90 -8.57 9.60
C GLU A 42 12.52 -7.92 9.55
N ARG A 43 12.37 -6.87 8.73
CA ARG A 43 11.08 -6.21 8.52
C ARG A 43 10.01 -7.18 7.98
N ALA A 44 10.37 -8.02 7.00
CA ALA A 44 9.47 -9.03 6.46
C ALA A 44 9.02 -10.04 7.54
N LYS A 45 9.94 -10.48 8.40
CA LYS A 45 9.62 -11.37 9.54
C LYS A 45 8.66 -10.70 10.53
N GLN A 46 8.92 -9.45 10.90
CA GLN A 46 8.06 -8.67 11.80
C GLN A 46 6.64 -8.53 11.23
N ASN A 47 6.52 -8.41 9.90
CA ASN A 47 5.25 -8.28 9.20
C ASN A 47 4.59 -9.63 8.83
N GLY A 48 5.20 -10.76 9.18
CA GLY A 48 4.68 -12.10 8.82
C GLY A 48 4.64 -12.36 7.31
N ARG A 49 5.51 -11.72 6.53
CA ARG A 49 5.58 -11.82 5.06
C ARG A 49 6.85 -12.50 4.59
N SER A 50 6.81 -13.05 3.38
CA SER A 50 8.04 -13.42 2.67
C SER A 50 8.84 -12.15 2.32
N MET A 51 10.16 -12.26 2.23
CA MET A 51 11.01 -11.13 1.80
C MET A 51 10.58 -10.58 0.44
N ASN A 52 10.20 -11.45 -0.50
CA ASN A 52 9.71 -11.03 -1.82
C ASN A 52 8.39 -10.25 -1.71
N SER A 53 7.44 -10.74 -0.91
CA SER A 53 6.16 -10.07 -0.65
C SER A 53 6.36 -8.71 0.01
N GLU A 54 7.33 -8.58 0.93
CA GLU A 54 7.65 -7.30 1.55
C GLU A 54 8.29 -6.31 0.56
N ILE A 55 9.21 -6.78 -0.30
CA ILE A 55 9.79 -5.93 -1.36
C ILE A 55 8.68 -5.42 -2.30
N VAL A 56 7.76 -6.29 -2.73
CA VAL A 56 6.63 -5.91 -3.57
C VAL A 56 5.75 -4.88 -2.86
N GLN A 57 5.45 -5.07 -1.57
CA GLN A 57 4.65 -4.12 -0.80
C GLN A 57 5.33 -2.75 -0.69
N ILE A 58 6.63 -2.71 -0.40
CA ILE A 58 7.39 -1.44 -0.31
C ILE A 58 7.35 -0.70 -1.66
N LEU A 59 7.52 -1.41 -2.77
CA LEU A 59 7.45 -0.81 -4.11
C LEU A 59 6.04 -0.31 -4.42
N GLN A 60 5.01 -1.08 -4.06
CA GLN A 60 3.61 -0.67 -4.25
C GLN A 60 3.29 0.58 -3.43
N ASP A 61 3.68 0.61 -2.16
CA ASP A 61 3.49 1.75 -1.27
C ASP A 61 4.21 3.00 -1.79
N ALA A 62 5.40 2.86 -2.38
CA ALA A 62 6.12 3.97 -2.99
C ALA A 62 5.40 4.50 -4.25
N ILE A 63 4.95 3.60 -5.13
CA ILE A 63 4.21 3.94 -6.35
C ILE A 63 2.87 4.61 -6.02
N ASP A 64 2.14 4.09 -5.02
CA ASP A 64 0.84 4.63 -4.62
C ASP A 64 0.96 5.85 -3.71
N GLY A 65 2.02 5.94 -2.90
CA GLY A 65 2.37 7.13 -2.13
C GLY A 65 2.62 8.34 -3.02
N GLU A 66 3.30 8.15 -4.16
CA GLU A 66 3.50 9.20 -5.18
C GLU A 66 2.17 9.71 -5.77
N LYS A 67 1.17 8.83 -5.94
CA LYS A 67 -0.16 9.23 -6.46
C LYS A 67 -0.91 10.19 -5.53
N ASN A 68 -0.70 10.13 -4.21
CA ASN A 68 -1.50 10.91 -3.26
C ASN A 68 -1.13 12.41 -3.21
N LEU A 69 0.13 12.77 -3.53
CA LEU A 69 0.56 14.18 -3.59
C LEU A 69 0.38 14.77 -5.00
N THR A 70 0.51 13.96 -6.05
CA THR A 70 0.29 14.40 -7.43
C THR A 70 -1.19 14.59 -7.76
N ASP A 71 -2.11 13.88 -7.09
CA ASP A 71 -3.56 13.99 -7.36
C ASP A 71 -4.13 15.39 -7.08
N LEU A 72 -3.62 16.10 -6.08
CA LEU A 72 -4.17 17.40 -5.67
C LEU A 72 -3.94 18.50 -6.71
N SER A 73 -2.76 18.54 -7.34
CA SER A 73 -2.47 19.48 -8.43
C SER A 73 -3.21 19.11 -9.71
N LEU A 74 -3.37 17.81 -10.00
CA LEU A 74 -4.09 17.31 -11.18
C LEU A 74 -5.61 17.60 -11.12
N LEU A 75 -6.20 17.66 -9.93
CA LEU A 75 -7.62 18.01 -9.76
C LEU A 75 -7.90 19.48 -10.07
N ILE A 76 -6.97 20.37 -9.74
CA ILE A 76 -7.07 21.81 -10.03
C ILE A 76 -6.88 22.06 -11.55
N GLU A 77 -5.94 21.35 -12.19
CA GLU A 77 -5.68 21.47 -13.63
C GLU A 77 -6.84 20.97 -14.49
N LYS A 78 -7.65 20.03 -13.98
CA LYS A 78 -8.84 19.49 -14.67
C LYS A 78 -10.06 20.40 -14.58
N ILE A 79 -10.02 21.50 -13.83
CA ILE A 79 -11.14 22.46 -13.81
C ILE A 79 -11.13 23.20 -15.14
N PRO A 80 -12.14 23.01 -16.01
CA PRO A 80 -12.19 23.72 -17.27
C PRO A 80 -12.35 25.22 -16.99
N SER A 81 -11.75 26.07 -17.82
CA SER A 81 -11.73 27.53 -17.59
C SER A 81 -13.13 28.19 -17.58
N ASN A 82 -14.16 27.45 -17.98
CA ASN A 82 -15.58 27.83 -17.97
C ASN A 82 -16.41 27.10 -16.90
N ALA A 83 -15.77 26.42 -15.93
CA ALA A 83 -16.46 25.67 -14.89
C ALA A 83 -17.46 26.56 -14.14
N ASN A 84 -18.65 26.02 -13.90
CA ASN A 84 -19.67 26.70 -13.12
C ASN A 84 -19.40 26.57 -11.61
N SER A 85 -20.14 27.31 -10.81
CA SER A 85 -19.98 27.33 -9.34
C SER A 85 -20.14 25.94 -8.70
N ASP A 86 -21.00 25.09 -9.25
CA ASP A 86 -21.30 23.77 -8.68
C ASP A 86 -20.16 22.78 -8.95
N GLU A 87 -19.58 22.81 -10.16
CA GLU A 87 -18.41 22.02 -10.54
C GLU A 87 -17.18 22.40 -9.70
N ILE A 88 -16.95 23.70 -9.49
CA ILE A 88 -15.87 24.21 -8.64
C ILE A 88 -16.07 23.75 -7.19
N THR A 89 -17.30 23.82 -6.69
CA THR A 89 -17.63 23.41 -5.32
C THR A 89 -17.40 21.91 -5.11
N GLU A 90 -17.75 21.07 -6.09
CA GLU A 90 -17.53 19.62 -6.02
C GLU A 90 -16.04 19.25 -6.05
N VAL A 91 -15.24 19.94 -6.87
CA VAL A 91 -13.78 19.75 -6.86
C VAL A 91 -13.18 20.18 -5.53
N PHE A 92 -13.62 21.32 -4.98
CA PHE A 92 -13.16 21.79 -3.67
C PHE A 92 -13.53 20.83 -2.54
N ARG A 93 -14.73 20.23 -2.59
CA ARG A 93 -15.18 19.21 -1.63
C ARG A 93 -14.27 17.99 -1.66
N LYS A 94 -14.01 17.45 -2.86
CA LYS A 94 -13.08 16.32 -3.04
C LYS A 94 -11.68 16.64 -2.54
N LEU A 95 -11.20 17.87 -2.79
CA LEU A 95 -9.89 18.32 -2.31
C LEU A 95 -9.81 18.31 -0.77
N VAL A 96 -10.84 18.85 -0.10
CA VAL A 96 -10.92 18.86 1.37
C VAL A 96 -10.97 17.44 1.92
N ASP A 97 -11.75 16.54 1.29
CA ASP A 97 -11.85 15.15 1.71
C ASP A 97 -10.50 14.41 1.59
N GLN A 98 -9.77 14.63 0.49
CA GLN A 98 -8.42 14.06 0.31
C GLN A 98 -7.42 14.59 1.34
N GLN A 99 -7.44 15.90 1.64
CA GLN A 99 -6.58 16.49 2.68
C GLN A 99 -6.85 15.87 4.06
N ASN A 100 -8.12 15.64 4.40
CA ASN A 100 -8.50 15.00 5.67
C ASN A 100 -8.06 13.54 5.75
N GLU A 101 -8.13 12.80 4.64
CA GLU A 101 -7.63 11.43 4.51
C GLU A 101 -6.11 11.34 4.73
N LEU A 102 -5.35 12.23 4.07
CA LEU A 102 -3.90 12.34 4.25
C LEU A 102 -3.52 12.65 5.70
N LEU A 103 -4.24 13.58 6.33
CA LEU A 103 -4.02 13.93 7.74
C LEU A 103 -4.26 12.75 8.67
N LYS A 104 -5.34 11.98 8.45
CA LYS A 104 -5.61 10.75 9.22
C LYS A 104 -4.47 9.75 9.11
N LYS A 105 -4.02 9.45 7.89
CA LYS A 105 -2.88 8.53 7.65
C LYS A 105 -1.61 8.99 8.36
N PHE A 106 -1.31 10.28 8.31
CA PHE A 106 -0.15 10.85 9.01
C PHE A 106 -0.26 10.70 10.53
N LEU A 107 -1.44 10.96 11.11
CA LEU A 107 -1.66 10.82 12.55
C LEU A 107 -1.56 9.35 12.99
N GLU A 108 -2.07 8.44 12.18
CA GLU A 108 -2.00 7.00 12.45
C GLU A 108 -0.55 6.50 12.42
N GLN A 109 0.24 6.91 11.43
CA GLN A 109 1.68 6.63 11.38
C GLN A 109 2.42 7.18 12.62
N ASN A 110 2.11 8.40 13.07
CA ASN A 110 2.72 8.99 14.26
C ASN A 110 2.33 8.26 15.55
N ASN A 111 1.09 7.79 15.66
CA ASN A 111 0.65 7.00 16.80
C ASN A 111 1.37 5.64 16.84
N VAL A 112 1.51 4.98 15.70
CA VAL A 112 2.28 3.74 15.55
C VAL A 112 3.74 3.97 15.97
N MET A 113 4.37 5.06 15.53
CA MET A 113 5.72 5.44 15.94
C MET A 113 5.84 5.71 17.46
N ARG A 114 4.87 6.39 18.07
CA ARG A 114 4.83 6.60 19.52
C ARG A 114 4.71 5.29 20.30
N VAL A 115 3.92 4.33 19.81
CA VAL A 115 3.77 3.02 20.45
C VAL A 115 5.09 2.25 20.37
N MET A 116 5.72 2.21 19.19
CA MET A 116 7.04 1.57 19.02
C MET A 116 8.10 2.18 19.95
N LEU A 117 8.15 3.51 20.09
CA LEU A 117 9.10 4.18 20.98
C LEU A 117 8.85 3.87 22.48
N LYS A 118 7.59 3.67 22.88
CA LYS A 118 7.26 3.27 24.26
C LYS A 118 7.65 1.82 24.56
N GLU A 119 7.56 0.94 23.58
CA GLU A 119 7.97 -0.47 23.72
C GLU A 119 9.50 -0.61 23.72
N ALA A 120 10.22 0.19 22.92
CA ALA A 120 11.68 0.22 22.90
C ALA A 120 12.31 0.69 24.22
N ASN A 121 11.67 1.64 24.93
CA ASN A 121 12.12 2.13 26.24
C ASN A 121 11.71 1.24 27.43
N LYS A 122 11.05 0.10 27.17
CA LYS A 122 10.60 -0.86 28.20
C LYS A 122 11.53 -2.07 28.38
N SER A 123 12.60 -2.16 27.59
CA SER A 123 13.68 -3.15 27.70
C SER A 123 14.94 -2.52 28.27
#